data_AF-A0A348NT82-F1
#
_entry.id   AF-A0A348NT82-F1
#
_cell.length_a   1.000
_cell.length_b   1.000
_cell.length_c   1.000
_cell.angle_alpha   90.00
_cell.angle_beta   90.00
_cell.angle_gamma   90.00
#
_symmetry.space_group_name_H-M   'P 1'
#
loop_
_entity.id
_entity.type
_entity.pdbx_description
1 polymer ?
#
loop_
_entity_poly.entity_id
_entity_poly.type
_entity_poly.pdbx_seq_one_letter_code
_entity_poly.pdbx_strand_id
1 'polypeptide(L)'
;MTSRLADSRSPYLRGHAGNPVAWYPWGPEAFAEAARRDVPVFVSIGYSTCHWCHVMARESFSDDAIAAQLNEGFVAIKVDREEHPDVDTTYLAAAAAFTPNLGWPLSVFATPAGVPFYAGTYYPPRARGPAPGFSDVLAAVREAWTERRGDVEGTAVAIAHALRAAPAPPGAPGGLPSTDDLAAAAGLLAAAEDRTFGGFLLGGSADAPKFPLATVLRFLQERGLQEAAPLAAPIAARTVAAIAASPLRDPVGGGFFRYATRRDWSAPHYERMLTDNAQLLDAAVRAQAEPVATGIVAYLIDVLQQPSGGFGAAQDSESIIAGERSEGGYYAQDAAGRAQLAPPAVDGKVVSGWNGLAIGALARAG
;
A
#
# COMPACT_ATOMS: atom_id res chain seq x y z
N MET A 1 -12.23 -26.01 13.18
CA MET A 1 -12.62 -25.80 11.77
C MET A 1 -11.34 -25.61 10.97
N THR A 2 -11.21 -26.28 9.82
CA THR A 2 -10.08 -26.07 8.90
C THR A 2 -10.24 -24.70 8.23
N SER A 3 -9.24 -23.84 8.33
CA SER A 3 -9.29 -22.51 7.72
C SER A 3 -9.30 -22.61 6.20
N ARG A 4 -10.15 -21.81 5.53
CA ARG A 4 -10.21 -21.72 4.06
C ARG A 4 -8.94 -21.13 3.45
N LEU A 5 -8.10 -20.48 4.25
CA LEU A 5 -6.87 -19.83 3.79
C LEU A 5 -5.64 -20.73 3.90
N ALA A 6 -5.73 -21.90 4.55
CA ALA A 6 -4.58 -22.76 4.84
C ALA A 6 -3.85 -23.23 3.57
N ASP A 7 -4.59 -23.49 2.50
CA ASP A 7 -4.07 -23.97 1.21
C ASP A 7 -3.86 -22.84 0.17
N SER A 8 -3.98 -21.57 0.60
CA SER A 8 -3.76 -20.44 -0.30
C SER A 8 -2.33 -20.41 -0.83
N ARG A 9 -2.13 -19.95 -2.07
CA ARG A 9 -0.79 -19.73 -2.65
C ARG A 9 -0.09 -18.52 -2.03
N SER A 10 -0.85 -17.52 -1.60
CA SER A 10 -0.35 -16.34 -0.91
C SER A 10 0.19 -16.69 0.48
N PRO A 11 1.48 -16.43 0.77
CA PRO A 11 2.02 -16.49 2.12
C PRO A 11 1.27 -15.57 3.09
N TYR A 12 0.83 -14.40 2.61
CA TYR A 12 0.05 -13.45 3.39
C TYR A 12 -1.27 -14.07 3.86
N LEU A 13 -2.05 -14.67 2.95
CA LEU A 13 -3.33 -15.31 3.31
C LEU A 13 -3.13 -16.49 4.25
N ARG A 14 -2.11 -17.33 4.02
CA ARG A 14 -1.78 -18.44 4.94
C ARG A 14 -1.42 -17.94 6.34
N GLY A 15 -0.78 -16.77 6.46
CA GLY A 15 -0.48 -16.13 7.75
C GLY A 15 -1.71 -15.84 8.61
N HIS A 16 -2.90 -15.73 7.99
CA HIS A 16 -4.17 -15.53 8.67
C HIS A 16 -4.94 -16.84 8.94
N ALA A 17 -4.42 -17.99 8.51
CA ALA A 17 -5.13 -19.27 8.64
C ALA A 17 -5.34 -19.69 10.11
N GLY A 18 -4.48 -19.22 11.02
CA GLY A 18 -4.59 -19.47 12.46
C GLY A 18 -5.47 -18.47 13.23
N ASN A 19 -6.01 -17.43 12.58
CA ASN A 19 -6.89 -16.50 13.27
C ASN A 19 -8.26 -17.15 13.61
N PRO A 20 -8.90 -16.76 14.73
CA PRO A 20 -10.27 -17.19 15.06
C PRO A 20 -11.34 -16.62 14.11
N VAL A 21 -11.01 -15.60 13.31
CA VAL A 21 -11.90 -15.08 12.27
C VAL A 21 -12.10 -16.12 11.16
N ALA A 22 -13.35 -16.38 10.80
CA ALA A 22 -13.77 -17.33 9.78
C ALA A 22 -13.58 -16.78 8.36
N TRP A 23 -12.32 -16.49 8.01
CA TRP A 23 -11.97 -15.87 6.73
C TRP A 23 -12.41 -16.69 5.51
N TYR A 24 -12.90 -15.97 4.51
CA TYR A 24 -12.98 -16.42 3.12
C TYR A 24 -11.82 -15.83 2.30
N PRO A 25 -11.28 -16.57 1.32
CA PRO A 25 -10.51 -15.94 0.24
C PRO A 25 -11.44 -15.08 -0.63
N TRP A 26 -10.84 -14.21 -1.45
CA TRP A 26 -11.61 -13.47 -2.45
C TRP A 26 -12.30 -14.43 -3.43
N GLY A 27 -13.62 -14.30 -3.59
CA GLY A 27 -14.39 -15.13 -4.50
C GLY A 27 -15.91 -15.02 -4.31
N PRO A 28 -16.70 -15.54 -5.27
CA PRO A 28 -18.17 -15.40 -5.27
C PRO A 28 -18.83 -16.10 -4.08
N GLU A 29 -18.22 -17.14 -3.52
CA GLU A 29 -18.76 -17.90 -2.39
C GLU A 29 -18.98 -17.04 -1.14
N ALA A 30 -18.08 -16.11 -0.86
CA ALA A 30 -18.19 -15.22 0.29
C ALA A 30 -19.39 -14.27 0.15
N PHE A 31 -19.59 -13.70 -1.04
CA PHE A 31 -20.72 -12.82 -1.32
C PHE A 31 -22.05 -13.57 -1.34
N ALA A 32 -22.08 -14.80 -1.87
CA ALA A 32 -23.25 -15.67 -1.81
C ALA A 32 -23.62 -16.01 -0.36
N GLU A 33 -22.64 -16.29 0.50
CA GLU A 33 -22.87 -16.54 1.93
C GLU A 33 -23.37 -15.29 2.65
N ALA A 34 -22.83 -14.11 2.32
CA ALA A 34 -23.28 -12.84 2.87
C ALA A 34 -24.74 -12.57 2.51
N ALA A 35 -25.13 -12.85 1.27
CA ALA A 35 -26.51 -12.74 0.79
C ALA A 35 -27.43 -13.76 1.49
N ARG A 36 -26.97 -15.01 1.66
CA ARG A 36 -27.74 -16.07 2.34
C ARG A 36 -28.00 -15.75 3.81
N ARG A 37 -27.00 -15.18 4.50
CA ARG A 37 -27.09 -14.78 5.91
C ARG A 37 -27.72 -13.41 6.12
N ASP A 38 -27.90 -12.64 5.04
CA ASP A 38 -28.34 -11.24 5.06
C ASP A 38 -27.48 -10.35 5.97
N VAL A 39 -26.16 -10.49 5.85
CA VAL A 39 -25.16 -9.72 6.62
C VAL A 39 -24.20 -9.00 5.67
N PRO A 40 -23.60 -7.86 6.09
CA PRO A 40 -22.61 -7.18 5.29
C PRO A 40 -21.32 -7.99 5.15
N VAL A 41 -20.51 -7.60 4.17
CA VAL A 41 -19.19 -8.15 3.91
C VAL A 41 -18.13 -7.23 4.53
N PHE A 42 -17.19 -7.81 5.27
CA PHE A 42 -15.98 -7.13 5.70
C PHE A 42 -14.81 -7.58 4.82
N VAL A 43 -14.31 -6.70 3.95
CA VAL A 43 -13.16 -6.96 3.07
C VAL A 43 -11.91 -6.34 3.70
N SER A 44 -10.95 -7.18 4.10
CA SER A 44 -9.66 -6.76 4.64
C SER A 44 -8.56 -7.01 3.60
N ILE A 45 -8.07 -5.94 2.99
CA ILE A 45 -7.03 -5.97 1.96
C ILE A 45 -5.68 -5.60 2.57
N GLY A 46 -4.66 -6.41 2.28
CA GLY A 46 -3.27 -6.14 2.68
C GLY A 46 -2.30 -6.98 1.86
N TYR A 47 -1.08 -7.12 2.37
CA TYR A 47 0.01 -7.87 1.74
C TYR A 47 1.05 -8.26 2.79
N SER A 48 1.95 -9.18 2.43
CA SER A 48 2.85 -9.91 3.33
C SER A 48 3.87 -9.05 4.07
N THR A 49 4.23 -7.89 3.54
CA THR A 49 5.27 -7.00 4.08
C THR A 49 4.71 -5.74 4.74
N CYS A 50 3.39 -5.69 4.92
CA CYS A 50 2.66 -4.55 5.47
C CYS A 50 2.68 -4.54 7.01
N HIS A 51 3.42 -3.62 7.62
CA HIS A 51 3.50 -3.52 9.09
C HIS A 51 2.13 -3.41 9.76
N TRP A 52 1.30 -2.42 9.39
CA TRP A 52 0.00 -2.21 10.02
C TRP A 52 -0.97 -3.35 9.78
N CYS A 53 -0.78 -4.14 8.72
CA CYS A 53 -1.55 -5.34 8.47
C CYS A 53 -1.17 -6.42 9.50
N HIS A 54 0.10 -6.58 9.83
CA HIS A 54 0.56 -7.48 10.89
C HIS A 54 0.10 -7.01 12.28
N VAL A 55 0.17 -5.71 12.57
CA VAL A 55 -0.32 -5.14 13.82
C VAL A 55 -1.81 -5.45 14.00
N MET A 56 -2.64 -5.15 12.99
CA MET A 56 -4.07 -5.46 13.04
C MET A 56 -4.35 -6.96 13.15
N ALA A 57 -3.55 -7.80 12.49
CA ALA A 57 -3.68 -9.25 12.60
C ALA A 57 -3.44 -9.75 14.04
N ARG A 58 -2.39 -9.25 14.69
CA ARG A 58 -2.01 -9.63 16.06
C ARG A 58 -2.97 -9.07 17.10
N GLU A 59 -3.29 -7.79 16.99
CA GLU A 59 -4.09 -7.11 18.01
C GLU A 59 -5.58 -7.41 17.86
N SER A 60 -6.11 -7.32 16.62
CA SER A 60 -7.56 -7.33 16.38
C SER A 60 -8.06 -8.67 15.83
N PHE A 61 -7.44 -9.22 14.78
CA PHE A 61 -7.93 -10.46 14.16
C PHE A 61 -7.61 -11.73 14.95
N SER A 62 -6.70 -11.65 15.92
CA SER A 62 -6.37 -12.76 16.84
C SER A 62 -7.14 -12.70 18.16
N ASP A 63 -7.93 -11.64 18.40
CA ASP A 63 -8.77 -11.50 19.58
C ASP A 63 -10.08 -12.28 19.39
N ASP A 64 -10.38 -13.21 20.31
CA ASP A 64 -11.54 -14.09 20.20
C ASP A 64 -12.88 -13.33 20.27
N ALA A 65 -12.96 -12.23 21.02
CA ALA A 65 -14.19 -11.45 21.14
C ALA A 65 -14.48 -10.67 19.86
N ILE A 66 -13.47 -10.03 19.28
CA ILE A 66 -13.57 -9.36 17.98
C ILE A 66 -13.88 -10.37 16.88
N ALA A 67 -13.22 -11.52 16.89
CA ALA A 67 -13.48 -12.57 15.91
C ALA A 67 -14.90 -13.12 16.02
N ALA A 68 -15.45 -13.28 17.23
CA ALA A 68 -16.84 -13.65 17.42
C ALA A 68 -17.80 -12.59 16.83
N GLN A 69 -17.55 -11.30 17.08
CA GLN A 69 -18.34 -10.20 16.50
C GLN A 69 -18.31 -10.22 14.96
N LEU A 70 -17.11 -10.41 14.36
CA LEU A 70 -16.96 -10.54 12.92
C LEU A 70 -17.71 -11.77 12.38
N ASN A 71 -17.50 -12.92 13.01
CA ASN A 71 -18.08 -14.18 12.55
C ASN A 71 -19.61 -14.19 12.64
N GLU A 72 -20.19 -13.55 13.65
CA GLU A 72 -21.65 -13.43 13.83
C GLU A 72 -22.25 -12.38 12.90
N GLY A 73 -21.65 -11.19 12.82
CA GLY A 73 -22.23 -10.02 12.15
C GLY A 73 -21.86 -9.85 10.68
N PHE A 74 -20.88 -10.59 10.17
CA PHE A 74 -20.29 -10.35 8.86
C PHE A 74 -19.90 -11.64 8.14
N VAL A 75 -19.68 -11.52 6.83
CA VAL A 75 -18.79 -12.42 6.10
C VAL A 75 -17.46 -11.72 5.89
N ALA A 76 -16.41 -12.24 6.50
CA ALA A 76 -15.06 -11.65 6.45
C ALA A 76 -14.25 -12.24 5.30
N ILE A 77 -13.74 -11.37 4.41
CA ILE A 77 -12.90 -11.72 3.26
C ILE A 77 -11.49 -11.18 3.47
N LYS A 78 -10.48 -12.03 3.31
CA LYS A 78 -9.07 -11.63 3.32
C LYS A 78 -8.54 -11.59 1.89
N VAL A 79 -7.98 -10.45 1.50
CA VAL A 79 -7.44 -10.22 0.15
C VAL A 79 -5.95 -9.90 0.22
N ASP A 80 -5.15 -10.60 -0.57
CA ASP A 80 -3.78 -10.23 -0.89
C ASP A 80 -3.80 -9.33 -2.12
N ARG A 81 -3.45 -8.05 -1.97
CA ARG A 81 -3.44 -7.08 -3.08
C ARG A 81 -2.44 -7.42 -4.17
N GLU A 82 -1.41 -8.22 -3.87
CA GLU A 82 -0.41 -8.59 -4.88
C GLU A 82 -0.94 -9.70 -5.81
N GLU A 83 -1.87 -10.52 -5.31
CA GLU A 83 -2.62 -11.50 -6.13
C GLU A 83 -3.86 -10.88 -6.79
N HIS A 84 -4.48 -9.89 -6.13
CA HIS A 84 -5.69 -9.20 -6.60
C HIS A 84 -5.52 -7.65 -6.63
N PRO A 85 -4.62 -7.11 -7.47
CA PRO A 85 -4.37 -5.66 -7.54
C PRO A 85 -5.56 -4.87 -8.11
N ASP A 86 -6.40 -5.52 -8.92
CA ASP A 86 -7.66 -5.00 -9.44
C ASP A 86 -8.69 -4.76 -8.33
N VAL A 87 -8.81 -5.71 -7.40
CA VAL A 87 -9.70 -5.61 -6.22
C VAL A 87 -9.24 -4.48 -5.31
N ASP A 88 -7.93 -4.42 -5.01
CA ASP A 88 -7.32 -3.35 -4.22
C ASP A 88 -7.60 -1.96 -4.82
N THR A 89 -7.30 -1.79 -6.12
CA THR A 89 -7.51 -0.52 -6.82
C THR A 89 -8.98 -0.10 -6.80
N THR A 90 -9.89 -1.04 -7.05
CA THR A 90 -11.34 -0.78 -7.09
C THR A 90 -11.87 -0.33 -5.73
N TYR A 91 -11.54 -1.07 -4.66
CA TYR A 91 -12.01 -0.73 -3.32
C TYR A 91 -11.35 0.54 -2.77
N LEU A 92 -10.07 0.77 -3.06
CA LEU A 92 -9.39 1.99 -2.64
C LEU A 92 -10.01 3.23 -3.30
N ALA A 93 -10.28 3.16 -4.62
CA ALA A 93 -10.93 4.24 -5.36
C ALA A 93 -12.34 4.54 -4.83
N ALA A 94 -13.11 3.48 -4.54
CA ALA A 94 -14.44 3.61 -3.95
C ALA A 94 -14.41 4.24 -2.56
N ALA A 95 -13.51 3.75 -1.69
CA ALA A 95 -13.39 4.24 -0.32
C ALA A 95 -12.89 5.69 -0.26
N ALA A 96 -12.02 6.10 -1.19
CA ALA A 96 -11.47 7.46 -1.24
C ALA A 96 -12.53 8.55 -1.46
N ALA A 97 -13.73 8.18 -1.94
CA ALA A 97 -14.84 9.12 -2.12
C ALA A 97 -15.41 9.67 -0.80
N PHE A 98 -15.21 8.99 0.33
CA PHE A 98 -15.79 9.36 1.62
C PHE A 98 -14.84 9.20 2.80
N THR A 99 -13.72 8.49 2.64
CA THR A 99 -12.69 8.35 3.67
C THR A 99 -11.39 9.01 3.21
N PRO A 100 -10.94 10.11 3.85
CA PRO A 100 -9.64 10.69 3.59
C PRO A 100 -8.51 9.80 4.15
N ASN A 101 -7.29 9.96 3.62
CA ASN A 101 -6.06 9.36 4.15
C ASN A 101 -6.11 7.82 4.26
N LEU A 102 -6.55 7.17 3.19
CA LEU A 102 -6.55 5.71 3.09
C LEU A 102 -5.14 5.13 2.87
N GLY A 103 -4.99 3.86 3.23
CA GLY A 103 -3.76 3.09 3.17
C GLY A 103 -4.04 1.64 3.56
N TRP A 104 -2.99 0.88 3.84
CA TRP A 104 -3.12 -0.53 4.22
C TRP A 104 -2.84 -0.76 5.71
N PRO A 105 -3.57 -1.67 6.39
CA PRO A 105 -4.63 -2.51 5.86
C PRO A 105 -5.83 -1.69 5.43
N LEU A 106 -6.42 -2.01 4.29
CA LEU A 106 -7.65 -1.36 3.83
C LEU A 106 -8.83 -2.19 4.34
N SER A 107 -9.63 -1.59 5.20
CA SER A 107 -10.75 -2.22 5.91
C SER A 107 -12.06 -1.69 5.33
N VAL A 108 -12.72 -2.46 4.46
CA VAL A 108 -13.94 -2.04 3.76
C VAL A 108 -15.14 -2.84 4.22
N PHE A 109 -16.23 -2.15 4.49
CA PHE A 109 -17.55 -2.73 4.71
C PHE A 109 -18.41 -2.49 3.48
N ALA A 110 -18.93 -3.59 2.94
CA ALA A 110 -19.67 -3.62 1.70
C ALA A 110 -20.98 -4.39 1.87
N THR A 111 -21.96 -4.09 1.03
CA THR A 111 -23.20 -4.86 0.93
C THR A 111 -22.91 -6.29 0.43
N PRO A 112 -23.85 -7.25 0.54
CA PRO A 112 -23.71 -8.57 -0.08
C PRO A 112 -23.45 -8.54 -1.60
N ALA A 113 -23.83 -7.45 -2.28
CA ALA A 113 -23.54 -7.22 -3.69
C ALA A 113 -22.12 -6.66 -3.95
N GLY A 114 -21.32 -6.49 -2.90
CA GLY A 114 -19.94 -6.01 -2.97
C GLY A 114 -19.78 -4.49 -3.04
N VAL A 115 -20.86 -3.72 -2.85
CA VAL A 115 -20.82 -2.25 -2.94
C VAL A 115 -20.36 -1.65 -1.61
N PRO A 116 -19.25 -0.89 -1.56
CA PRO A 116 -18.77 -0.24 -0.35
C PRO A 116 -19.76 0.78 0.21
N PHE A 117 -19.86 0.86 1.53
CA PHE A 117 -20.61 1.93 2.20
C PHE A 117 -19.88 2.50 3.42
N TYR A 118 -18.85 1.83 3.91
CA TYR A 118 -17.97 2.35 4.97
C TYR A 118 -16.57 1.77 4.81
N ALA A 119 -15.54 2.53 5.17
CA ALA A 119 -14.16 2.12 5.02
C ALA A 119 -13.23 2.89 5.96
N GLY A 120 -12.14 2.23 6.33
CA GLY A 120 -11.02 2.82 7.05
C GLY A 120 -9.74 2.05 6.81
N THR A 121 -8.74 2.34 7.63
CA THR A 121 -7.42 1.70 7.53
C THR A 121 -7.21 0.71 8.66
N TYR A 122 -6.33 1.05 9.59
CA TYR A 122 -6.06 0.32 10.82
C TYR A 122 -7.11 0.64 11.89
N TYR A 123 -7.67 -0.41 12.51
CA TYR A 123 -8.50 -0.27 13.71
C TYR A 123 -7.89 -1.05 14.89
N PRO A 124 -7.49 -0.36 15.98
CA PRO A 124 -7.03 -1.03 17.19
C PRO A 124 -8.19 -1.75 17.89
N PRO A 125 -7.94 -2.77 18.74
CA PRO A 125 -9.01 -3.52 19.41
C PRO A 125 -9.95 -2.64 20.24
N ARG A 126 -9.34 -1.62 20.89
CA ARG A 126 -10.02 -0.59 21.68
C ARG A 126 -9.58 0.77 21.17
N ALA A 127 -10.43 1.78 21.35
CA ALA A 127 -10.14 3.14 20.91
C ALA A 127 -8.78 3.64 21.43
N ARG A 128 -7.99 4.23 20.53
CA ARG A 128 -6.65 4.75 20.84
C ARG A 128 -6.46 6.09 20.15
N GLY A 129 -6.43 7.16 20.95
CA GLY A 129 -6.37 8.52 20.43
C GLY A 129 -7.58 8.82 19.53
N PRO A 130 -7.39 9.35 18.31
CA PRO A 130 -8.49 9.62 17.39
C PRO A 130 -9.03 8.36 16.67
N ALA A 131 -8.34 7.21 16.77
CA ALA A 131 -8.76 6.00 16.10
C ALA A 131 -9.84 5.26 16.92
N PRO A 132 -11.01 4.99 16.35
CA PRO A 132 -12.06 4.23 17.05
C PRO A 132 -11.63 2.78 17.26
N GLY A 133 -12.17 2.13 18.30
CA GLY A 133 -11.94 0.71 18.55
C GLY A 133 -12.64 -0.15 17.50
N PHE A 134 -12.02 -1.24 17.09
CA PHE A 134 -12.57 -2.11 16.05
C PHE A 134 -13.89 -2.75 16.48
N SER A 135 -14.03 -3.13 17.76
CA SER A 135 -15.30 -3.59 18.32
C SER A 135 -16.42 -2.55 18.16
N ASP A 136 -16.12 -1.27 18.42
CA ASP A 136 -17.11 -0.19 18.30
C ASP A 136 -17.51 0.03 16.83
N VAL A 137 -16.55 -0.06 15.92
CA VAL A 137 -16.79 0.02 14.47
C VAL A 137 -17.68 -1.12 13.99
N LEU A 138 -17.38 -2.37 14.40
CA LEU A 138 -18.19 -3.54 14.04
C LEU A 138 -19.62 -3.41 14.56
N ALA A 139 -19.80 -2.95 15.80
CA ALA A 139 -21.12 -2.71 16.39
C ALA A 139 -21.90 -1.64 15.61
N ALA A 140 -21.27 -0.49 15.33
CA ALA A 140 -21.91 0.61 14.61
C ALA A 140 -22.29 0.24 13.16
N VAL A 141 -21.44 -0.51 12.46
CA VAL A 141 -21.74 -1.00 11.11
C VAL A 141 -22.89 -2.00 11.14
N ARG A 142 -22.89 -2.92 12.10
CA ARG A 142 -23.98 -3.91 12.25
C ARG A 142 -25.31 -3.22 12.55
N GLU A 143 -25.33 -2.29 13.50
CA GLU A 143 -26.52 -1.48 13.81
C GLU A 143 -27.02 -0.72 12.58
N ALA A 144 -26.13 -0.05 11.85
CA ALA A 144 -26.49 0.64 10.62
C ALA A 144 -27.11 -0.31 9.58
N TRP A 145 -26.58 -1.52 9.43
CA TRP A 145 -27.12 -2.53 8.53
C TRP A 145 -28.50 -3.03 8.97
N THR A 146 -28.71 -3.26 10.26
CA THR A 146 -29.96 -3.85 10.77
C THR A 146 -31.08 -2.83 10.96
N GLU A 147 -30.75 -1.62 11.43
CA GLU A 147 -31.73 -0.62 11.84
C GLU A 147 -31.89 0.51 10.80
N ARG A 148 -30.84 0.78 10.02
CA ARG A 148 -30.78 1.90 9.06
C ARG A 148 -30.38 1.44 7.66
N ARG A 149 -30.86 0.26 7.26
CA ARG A 149 -30.50 -0.37 5.97
C ARG A 149 -30.73 0.54 4.76
N GLY A 150 -31.82 1.30 4.75
CA GLY A 150 -32.11 2.26 3.68
C GLY A 150 -31.01 3.33 3.51
N ASP A 151 -30.41 3.79 4.61
CA ASP A 151 -29.30 4.76 4.56
C ASP A 151 -28.02 4.11 4.01
N VAL A 152 -27.75 2.87 4.43
CA VAL A 152 -26.60 2.08 3.95
C VAL A 152 -26.70 1.83 2.45
N GLU A 153 -27.85 1.34 1.98
CA GLU A 153 -28.09 1.09 0.56
C GLU A 153 -28.12 2.39 -0.25
N GLY A 154 -28.67 3.47 0.31
CA GLY A 154 -28.64 4.80 -0.29
C GLY A 154 -27.21 5.33 -0.49
N THR A 155 -26.36 5.19 0.52
CA THR A 155 -24.93 5.56 0.44
C THR A 155 -24.20 4.69 -0.57
N ALA A 156 -24.44 3.37 -0.57
CA ALA A 156 -23.85 2.45 -1.54
C ALA A 156 -24.24 2.81 -2.99
N VAL A 157 -25.52 3.13 -3.23
CA VAL A 157 -26.00 3.59 -4.55
C VAL A 157 -25.37 4.93 -4.94
N ALA A 158 -25.28 5.89 -4.02
CA ALA A 158 -24.65 7.18 -4.27
C ALA A 158 -23.17 7.02 -4.64
N ILE A 159 -22.44 6.14 -3.96
CA ILE A 159 -21.03 5.82 -4.28
C ILE A 159 -20.94 5.15 -5.65
N ALA A 160 -21.77 4.14 -5.93
CA ALA A 160 -21.76 3.46 -7.22
C ALA A 160 -22.09 4.42 -8.37
N HIS A 161 -23.02 5.35 -8.16
CA HIS A 161 -23.33 6.40 -9.11
C HIS A 161 -22.17 7.39 -9.24
N ALA A 162 -21.57 7.85 -8.15
CA ALA A 162 -20.42 8.74 -8.17
C ALA A 162 -19.20 8.12 -8.85
N LEU A 163 -18.97 6.81 -8.72
CA LEU A 163 -17.89 6.11 -9.43
C LEU A 163 -18.17 5.94 -10.92
N ARG A 164 -19.45 5.77 -11.32
CA ARG A 164 -19.86 5.70 -12.73
C ARG A 164 -19.95 7.06 -13.40
N ALA A 165 -20.33 8.08 -12.63
CA ALA A 165 -20.49 9.48 -13.05
C ALA A 165 -19.22 10.30 -12.81
N ALA A 166 -18.23 9.75 -12.08
CA ALA A 166 -16.89 10.29 -12.04
C ALA A 166 -16.49 10.52 -13.48
N PRO A 167 -16.19 11.77 -13.87
CA PRO A 167 -15.82 12.06 -15.24
C PRO A 167 -14.71 11.08 -15.63
N ALA A 168 -14.80 10.54 -16.84
CA ALA A 168 -13.57 10.11 -17.49
C ALA A 168 -12.57 11.27 -17.31
N PRO A 169 -11.31 10.99 -16.93
CA PRO A 169 -10.31 12.04 -16.82
C PRO A 169 -10.41 12.94 -18.06
N PRO A 170 -10.25 14.27 -17.92
CA PRO A 170 -10.45 15.20 -19.03
C PRO A 170 -9.82 14.63 -20.31
N GLY A 171 -10.67 14.26 -21.28
CA GLY A 171 -10.27 13.41 -22.40
C GLY A 171 -10.99 12.05 -22.49
N ALA A 172 -12.32 12.03 -22.60
CA ALA A 172 -12.98 11.02 -23.45
C ALA A 172 -14.31 11.56 -23.98
N PRO A 173 -14.58 11.43 -25.30
CA PRO A 173 -14.08 10.35 -26.17
C PRO A 173 -12.90 10.74 -27.07
N GLY A 174 -11.76 10.04 -26.93
CA GLY A 174 -10.88 9.70 -28.06
C GLY A 174 -9.43 10.20 -28.11
N GLY A 175 -8.99 11.13 -27.25
CA GLY A 175 -7.65 11.73 -27.33
C GLY A 175 -6.71 11.31 -26.19
N LEU A 176 -5.42 11.09 -26.51
CA LEU A 176 -4.35 11.12 -25.51
C LEU A 176 -4.21 12.54 -24.93
N PRO A 177 -3.76 12.71 -23.68
CA PRO A 177 -3.52 14.04 -23.11
C PRO A 177 -2.54 14.85 -23.96
N SER A 178 -2.80 16.14 -24.12
CA SER A 178 -1.91 17.06 -24.84
C SER A 178 -0.70 17.45 -23.98
N THR A 179 0.35 17.98 -24.60
CA THR A 179 1.52 18.49 -23.86
C THR A 179 1.13 19.57 -22.84
N ASP A 180 0.14 20.42 -23.16
CA ASP A 180 -0.36 21.45 -22.25
C ASP A 180 -1.08 20.85 -21.04
N ASP A 181 -1.83 19.75 -21.22
CA ASP A 181 -2.45 19.01 -20.11
C ASP A 181 -1.38 18.43 -19.17
N LEU A 182 -0.32 17.86 -19.76
CA LEU A 182 0.81 17.33 -18.99
C LEU A 182 1.56 18.46 -18.25
N ALA A 183 1.76 19.61 -18.89
CA ALA A 183 2.41 20.77 -18.29
C ALA A 183 1.58 21.37 -17.15
N ALA A 184 0.26 21.44 -17.30
CA ALA A 184 -0.65 21.86 -16.24
C ALA A 184 -0.58 20.90 -15.03
N ALA A 185 -0.58 19.58 -15.26
CA ALA A 185 -0.40 18.59 -14.21
C ALA A 185 0.96 18.73 -13.50
N ALA A 186 2.05 18.96 -14.26
CA ALA A 186 3.37 19.24 -13.70
C ALA A 186 3.39 20.53 -12.86
N GLY A 187 2.64 21.57 -13.25
CA GLY A 187 2.47 22.80 -12.50
C GLY A 187 1.79 22.58 -11.14
N LEU A 188 0.75 21.74 -11.08
CA LEU A 188 0.11 21.36 -9.81
C LEU A 188 1.08 20.63 -8.87
N LEU A 189 1.88 19.71 -9.42
CA LEU A 189 2.90 18.99 -8.65
C LEU A 189 4.02 19.93 -8.16
N ALA A 190 4.41 20.89 -8.98
CA ALA A 190 5.38 21.91 -8.58
C ALA A 190 4.88 22.80 -7.44
N ALA A 191 3.58 23.12 -7.43
CA ALA A 191 2.97 23.85 -6.32
C ALA A 191 2.91 23.02 -5.02
N ALA A 192 2.86 21.69 -5.13
CA ALA A 192 2.86 20.77 -4.00
C ALA A 192 4.26 20.38 -3.49
N GLU A 193 5.33 20.89 -4.12
CA GLU A 193 6.72 20.58 -3.75
C GLU A 193 7.02 21.02 -2.31
N ASP A 194 7.55 20.09 -1.52
CA ASP A 194 8.18 20.39 -0.23
C ASP A 194 9.63 20.85 -0.46
N ARG A 195 9.84 22.15 -0.63
CA ARG A 195 11.20 22.68 -0.84
C ARG A 195 12.12 22.58 0.37
N THR A 196 11.56 22.38 1.58
CA THR A 196 12.35 22.29 2.81
C THR A 196 12.97 20.91 2.95
N PHE A 197 12.20 19.85 2.70
CA PHE A 197 12.63 18.46 2.91
C PHE A 197 12.68 17.62 1.62
N GLY A 198 12.39 18.21 0.46
CA GLY A 198 12.25 17.50 -0.83
C GLY A 198 10.97 16.65 -0.91
N GLY A 199 10.52 16.28 -2.11
CA GLY A 199 9.27 15.53 -2.31
C GLY A 199 8.03 16.43 -2.29
N PHE A 200 6.89 15.87 -1.88
CA PHE A 200 5.58 16.52 -2.03
C PHE A 200 4.76 16.46 -0.73
N LEU A 201 3.98 17.51 -0.48
CA LEU A 201 2.98 17.55 0.60
C LEU A 201 1.59 17.25 0.05
N LEU A 202 1.30 15.96 -0.14
CA LEU A 202 -0.03 15.51 -0.55
C LEU A 202 -0.86 15.17 0.71
N GLY A 203 -2.13 15.56 0.75
CA GLY A 203 -3.03 15.27 1.88
C GLY A 203 -3.21 16.41 2.89
N GLY A 204 -2.66 17.60 2.63
CA GLY A 204 -3.05 18.84 3.31
C GLY A 204 -2.59 19.02 4.77
N SER A 205 -1.84 18.07 5.34
CA SER A 205 -1.25 18.19 6.67
C SER A 205 0.25 17.85 6.66
N ALA A 206 1.03 18.58 7.45
CA ALA A 206 2.45 18.32 7.67
C ALA A 206 2.70 17.02 8.48
N ASP A 207 1.66 16.48 9.12
CA ASP A 207 1.72 15.25 9.92
C ASP A 207 1.38 13.99 9.12
N ALA A 208 1.00 14.13 7.84
CA ALA A 208 0.71 12.99 6.98
C ALA A 208 1.99 12.22 6.61
N PRO A 209 1.92 10.88 6.48
CA PRO A 209 3.06 10.11 5.99
C PRO A 209 3.49 10.56 4.59
N LYS A 210 4.80 10.60 4.37
CA LYS A 210 5.42 11.12 3.16
C LYS A 210 6.03 9.99 2.33
N PHE A 211 5.63 9.93 1.06
CA PHE A 211 6.04 8.90 0.10
C PHE A 211 6.99 9.47 -0.96
N PRO A 212 7.93 8.67 -1.51
CA PRO A 212 8.78 9.08 -2.63
C PRO A 212 8.00 9.41 -3.92
N LEU A 213 6.81 8.81 -4.10
CA LEU A 213 5.97 8.96 -5.29
C LEU A 213 6.74 8.72 -6.60
N ALA A 214 7.38 7.56 -6.72
CA ALA A 214 8.28 7.25 -7.84
C ALA A 214 7.63 7.42 -9.23
N THR A 215 6.34 7.15 -9.37
CA THR A 215 5.57 7.42 -10.60
C THR A 215 5.52 8.91 -10.96
N VAL A 216 5.32 9.78 -9.96
CA VAL A 216 5.35 11.24 -10.11
C VAL A 216 6.75 11.71 -10.50
N LEU A 217 7.79 11.17 -9.86
CA LEU A 217 9.18 11.52 -10.21
C LEU A 217 9.48 11.18 -11.67
N ARG A 218 9.10 9.98 -12.12
CA ARG A 218 9.28 9.54 -13.50
C ARG A 218 8.48 10.41 -14.48
N PHE A 219 7.22 10.73 -14.14
CA PHE A 219 6.39 11.64 -14.92
C PHE A 219 7.05 13.01 -15.12
N LEU A 220 7.55 13.63 -14.04
CA LEU A 220 8.23 14.92 -14.08
C LEU A 220 9.55 14.88 -14.89
N GLN A 221 10.09 13.70 -15.16
CA GLN A 221 11.29 13.47 -15.96
C GLN A 221 10.99 13.01 -17.40
N GLU A 222 9.72 13.05 -17.85
CA GLU A 222 9.38 12.72 -19.23
C GLU A 222 9.89 13.78 -20.21
N ARG A 223 10.41 13.33 -21.36
CA ARG A 223 11.03 14.24 -22.35
C ARG A 223 10.06 15.28 -22.88
N GLY A 224 8.79 14.90 -23.06
CA GLY A 224 7.74 15.81 -23.53
C GLY A 224 7.46 17.00 -22.61
N LEU A 225 7.89 16.95 -21.34
CA LEU A 225 7.73 18.04 -20.39
C LEU A 225 8.92 19.02 -20.36
N GLN A 226 10.05 18.70 -20.98
CA GLN A 226 11.29 19.48 -20.82
C GLN A 226 11.12 20.95 -21.21
N GLU A 227 10.42 21.21 -22.32
CA GLU A 227 10.15 22.58 -22.79
C GLU A 227 8.92 23.20 -22.11
N ALA A 228 7.84 22.43 -21.96
CA ALA A 228 6.56 22.93 -21.46
C ALA A 228 6.53 23.15 -19.93
N ALA A 229 7.37 22.44 -19.18
CA ALA A 229 7.48 22.51 -17.73
C ALA A 229 8.94 22.37 -17.27
N PRO A 230 9.80 23.40 -17.50
CA PRO A 230 11.25 23.30 -17.30
C PRO A 230 11.67 23.05 -15.84
N LEU A 231 10.78 23.28 -14.87
CA LEU A 231 11.03 22.99 -13.45
C LEU A 231 10.75 21.52 -13.07
N ALA A 232 10.05 20.75 -13.90
CA ALA A 232 9.60 19.40 -13.57
C ALA A 232 10.77 18.45 -13.26
N ALA A 233 11.71 18.29 -14.19
CA ALA A 233 12.87 17.42 -13.98
C ALA A 233 13.78 17.89 -12.82
N PRO A 234 14.05 19.20 -12.64
CA PRO A 234 14.72 19.69 -11.43
C PRO A 234 14.03 19.36 -10.11
N ILE A 235 12.69 19.38 -10.04
CA ILE A 235 11.93 18.97 -8.84
C ILE A 235 12.16 17.48 -8.54
N ALA A 236 12.09 16.64 -9.58
CA ALA A 236 12.34 15.21 -9.43
C ALA A 236 13.78 14.94 -8.94
N ALA A 237 14.78 15.60 -9.53
CA ALA A 237 16.17 15.46 -9.14
C ALA A 237 16.42 15.91 -7.68
N ARG A 238 15.86 17.05 -7.26
CA ARG A 238 15.93 17.50 -5.85
C ARG A 238 15.28 16.50 -4.91
N THR A 239 14.15 15.92 -5.31
CA THR A 239 13.45 14.92 -4.49
C THR A 239 14.30 13.66 -4.33
N VAL A 240 14.87 13.12 -5.43
CA VAL A 240 15.79 11.97 -5.39
C VAL A 240 16.98 12.26 -4.48
N ALA A 241 17.61 13.43 -4.59
CA ALA A 241 18.72 13.82 -3.74
C ALA A 241 18.33 13.90 -2.26
N ALA A 242 17.16 14.47 -1.94
CA ALA A 242 16.67 14.60 -0.57
C ALA A 242 16.38 13.23 0.08
N ILE A 243 15.67 12.33 -0.62
CA ILE A 243 15.38 10.99 -0.08
C ILE A 243 16.65 10.13 0.01
N ALA A 244 17.60 10.31 -0.91
CA ALA A 244 18.86 9.58 -0.89
C ALA A 244 19.78 9.97 0.27
N ALA A 245 19.64 11.20 0.77
CA ALA A 245 20.38 11.74 1.91
C ALA A 245 19.64 11.53 3.25
N SER A 246 18.49 10.84 3.25
CA SER A 246 17.68 10.64 4.44
C SER A 246 17.68 9.17 4.92
N PRO A 247 17.18 8.89 6.13
CA PRO A 247 17.00 7.54 6.63
C PRO A 247 16.08 6.65 5.78
N LEU A 248 15.39 7.20 4.78
CA LEU A 248 14.55 6.41 3.87
C LEU A 248 15.37 5.49 2.96
N ARG A 249 16.64 5.82 2.71
CA ARG A 249 17.58 4.94 2.01
C ARG A 249 18.28 4.03 3.01
N ASP A 250 18.34 2.73 2.74
CA ASP A 250 19.16 1.83 3.55
C ASP A 250 20.66 2.07 3.22
N PRO A 251 21.47 2.55 4.18
CA PRO A 251 22.86 2.89 3.93
C PRO A 251 23.77 1.65 3.81
N VAL A 252 23.30 0.48 4.24
CA VAL A 252 24.08 -0.77 4.20
C VAL A 252 23.68 -1.62 2.99
N GLY A 253 22.39 -1.94 2.88
CA GLY A 253 21.86 -2.83 1.84
C GLY A 253 21.39 -2.12 0.57
N GLY A 254 21.55 -0.79 0.47
CA GLY A 254 21.09 0.00 -0.67
C GLY A 254 19.56 0.04 -0.80
N GLY A 255 19.01 0.57 -1.89
CA GLY A 255 17.55 0.69 -2.03
C GLY A 255 16.85 1.58 -0.99
N PHE A 256 15.52 1.62 -1.06
CA PHE A 256 14.66 2.50 -0.30
C PHE A 256 13.57 1.74 0.45
N PHE A 257 13.26 2.25 1.65
CA PHE A 257 12.06 1.94 2.40
C PHE A 257 10.83 2.64 1.81
N ARG A 258 9.64 2.12 2.08
CA ARG A 258 8.40 2.48 1.37
C ARG A 258 8.00 3.95 1.58
N TYR A 259 8.03 4.43 2.81
CA TYR A 259 7.65 5.81 3.16
C TYR A 259 8.17 6.21 4.53
N ALA A 260 8.03 7.48 4.90
CA ALA A 260 8.32 7.97 6.24
C ALA A 260 7.06 8.54 6.90
N THR A 261 6.92 8.35 8.22
CA THR A 261 5.81 8.95 8.99
C THR A 261 5.99 10.44 9.25
N ARG A 262 7.22 10.95 9.09
CA ARG A 262 7.58 12.35 9.31
C ARG A 262 7.91 13.03 8.00
N ARG A 263 7.55 14.32 7.90
CA ARG A 263 7.77 15.18 6.73
C ARG A 263 9.24 15.26 6.30
N ASP A 264 10.16 15.15 7.26
CA ASP A 264 11.61 15.24 7.08
C ASP A 264 12.29 13.91 6.74
N TRP A 265 11.51 12.84 6.51
CA TRP A 265 11.97 11.49 6.20
C TRP A 265 12.69 10.74 7.35
N SER A 266 12.68 11.29 8.57
CA SER A 266 13.47 10.77 9.70
C SER A 266 12.95 9.44 10.29
N ALA A 267 11.70 9.08 10.04
CA ALA A 267 11.06 7.89 10.61
C ALA A 267 10.47 6.98 9.52
N PRO A 268 11.29 6.13 8.88
CA PRO A 268 10.86 5.20 7.84
C PRO A 268 9.90 4.13 8.36
N HIS A 269 9.00 3.69 7.51
CA HIS A 269 8.39 2.36 7.57
C HIS A 269 9.19 1.42 6.69
N TYR A 270 9.75 0.37 7.30
CA TYR A 270 10.90 -0.37 6.80
C TYR A 270 10.58 -1.44 5.74
N GLU A 271 9.35 -1.42 5.25
CA GLU A 271 8.94 -2.23 4.12
C GLU A 271 9.72 -1.82 2.86
N ARG A 272 10.15 -2.78 2.05
CA ARG A 272 10.89 -2.51 0.81
C ARG A 272 10.26 -3.24 -0.37
N MET A 273 9.58 -2.50 -1.24
CA MET A 273 8.87 -3.05 -2.40
C MET A 273 9.76 -3.13 -3.65
N LEU A 274 9.58 -4.18 -4.45
CA LEU A 274 10.15 -4.31 -5.80
C LEU A 274 9.75 -3.13 -6.68
N THR A 275 8.45 -2.81 -6.71
CA THR A 275 7.89 -1.77 -7.59
C THR A 275 8.41 -0.38 -7.26
N ASP A 276 8.60 -0.07 -5.98
CA ASP A 276 9.07 1.24 -5.54
C ASP A 276 10.53 1.41 -5.91
N ASN A 277 11.36 0.42 -5.56
CA ASN A 277 12.78 0.43 -5.86
C ASN A 277 13.06 0.40 -7.37
N ALA A 278 12.37 -0.43 -8.14
CA ALA A 278 12.50 -0.45 -9.61
C ALA A 278 12.18 0.92 -10.24
N GLN A 279 11.15 1.61 -9.77
CA GLN A 279 10.78 2.92 -10.31
C GLN A 279 11.70 4.04 -9.82
N LEU A 280 12.17 3.96 -8.57
CA LEU A 280 13.19 4.87 -8.05
C LEU A 280 14.54 4.69 -8.74
N LEU A 281 14.86 3.49 -9.22
CA LEU A 281 16.06 3.26 -10.02
C LEU A 281 15.99 4.04 -11.34
N ASP A 282 14.87 3.96 -12.06
CA ASP A 282 14.65 4.77 -13.28
C ASP A 282 14.77 6.28 -12.97
N ALA A 283 14.15 6.73 -11.87
CA ALA A 283 14.22 8.13 -11.47
C ALA A 283 15.64 8.59 -11.10
N ALA A 284 16.41 7.73 -10.41
CA ALA A 284 17.79 7.99 -10.01
C ALA A 284 18.73 8.04 -11.21
N VAL A 285 18.58 7.11 -12.16
CA VAL A 285 19.35 7.12 -13.43
C VAL A 285 19.10 8.40 -14.21
N ARG A 286 17.83 8.80 -14.38
CA ARG A 286 17.47 10.06 -15.07
C ARG A 286 17.95 11.30 -14.34
N ALA A 287 18.04 11.25 -13.00
CA ALA A 287 18.61 12.30 -12.16
C ALA A 287 20.14 12.28 -12.08
N GLN A 288 20.81 11.34 -12.77
CA GLN A 288 22.27 11.13 -12.72
C GLN A 288 22.80 10.89 -11.29
N ALA A 289 22.01 10.24 -10.44
CA ALA A 289 22.35 9.91 -9.07
C ALA A 289 23.00 8.52 -8.99
N GLU A 290 24.19 8.36 -9.57
CA GLU A 290 24.85 7.06 -9.76
C GLU A 290 25.05 6.26 -8.46
N PRO A 291 25.51 6.82 -7.32
CA PRO A 291 25.60 6.09 -6.06
C PRO A 291 24.25 5.58 -5.53
N VAL A 292 23.16 6.27 -5.86
CA VAL A 292 21.80 5.87 -5.49
C VAL A 292 21.33 4.73 -6.36
N ALA A 293 21.51 4.85 -7.68
CA ALA A 293 21.18 3.82 -8.64
C ALA A 293 21.91 2.50 -8.32
N THR A 294 23.23 2.55 -8.10
CA THR A 294 24.05 1.38 -7.74
C THR A 294 23.55 0.71 -6.47
N GLY A 295 23.18 1.48 -5.45
CA GLY A 295 22.60 0.93 -4.22
C GLY A 295 21.25 0.24 -4.45
N ILE A 296 20.39 0.79 -5.31
CA ILE A 296 19.11 0.14 -5.65
C ILE A 296 19.38 -1.15 -6.44
N VAL A 297 20.30 -1.14 -7.40
CA VAL A 297 20.67 -2.33 -8.19
C VAL A 297 21.13 -3.45 -7.26
N ALA A 298 22.02 -3.16 -6.30
CA ALA A 298 22.47 -4.12 -5.30
C ALA A 298 21.29 -4.70 -4.49
N TYR A 299 20.36 -3.87 -4.02
CA TYR A 299 19.16 -4.37 -3.35
C TYR A 299 18.34 -5.33 -4.22
N LEU A 300 18.06 -4.94 -5.46
CA LEU A 300 17.24 -5.74 -6.36
C LEU A 300 17.89 -7.11 -6.64
N ILE A 301 19.19 -7.13 -6.90
CA ILE A 301 19.92 -8.36 -7.25
C ILE A 301 20.24 -9.19 -6.01
N ASP A 302 20.85 -8.60 -4.99
CA ASP A 302 21.41 -9.36 -3.86
C ASP A 302 20.34 -9.77 -2.85
N VAL A 303 19.19 -9.08 -2.81
CA VAL A 303 18.13 -9.34 -1.83
C VAL A 303 16.86 -9.90 -2.48
N LEU A 304 16.37 -9.28 -3.56
CA LEU A 304 15.08 -9.68 -4.15
C LEU A 304 15.20 -10.76 -5.22
N GLN A 305 16.35 -10.95 -5.87
CA GLN A 305 16.47 -11.96 -6.91
C GLN A 305 16.36 -13.38 -6.32
N GLN A 306 15.43 -14.14 -6.86
CA GLN A 306 15.17 -15.52 -6.50
C GLN A 306 16.09 -16.46 -7.31
N PRO A 307 16.33 -17.70 -6.86
CA PRO A 307 17.12 -18.68 -7.62
C PRO A 307 16.61 -18.97 -9.04
N SER A 308 15.33 -18.68 -9.32
CA SER A 308 14.72 -18.78 -10.65
C SER A 308 15.14 -17.65 -11.62
N GLY A 309 15.83 -16.63 -11.13
CA GLY A 309 16.22 -15.42 -11.87
C GLY A 309 15.19 -14.29 -11.81
N GLY A 310 13.95 -14.58 -11.42
CA GLY A 310 12.92 -13.56 -11.16
C GLY A 310 13.14 -12.85 -9.82
N PHE A 311 12.51 -11.69 -9.63
CA PHE A 311 12.55 -10.90 -8.41
C PHE A 311 11.29 -11.15 -7.57
N GLY A 312 11.51 -11.34 -6.26
CA GLY A 312 10.46 -11.34 -5.25
C GLY A 312 9.75 -10.00 -5.16
N ALA A 313 8.51 -10.02 -4.72
CA ALA A 313 7.59 -8.88 -4.67
C ALA A 313 8.07 -7.78 -3.71
N ALA A 314 8.60 -8.18 -2.55
CA ALA A 314 8.98 -7.26 -1.48
C ALA A 314 9.86 -7.92 -0.43
N GLN A 315 10.44 -7.12 0.45
CA GLN A 315 11.07 -7.54 1.70
C GLN A 315 10.27 -6.97 2.88
N ASP A 316 10.05 -7.83 3.89
CA ASP A 316 9.28 -7.56 5.10
C ASP A 316 9.85 -6.35 5.87
N SER A 317 8.96 -5.60 6.50
CA SER A 317 9.32 -4.50 7.40
C SER A 317 9.75 -4.99 8.77
N GLU A 318 9.31 -6.19 9.18
CA GLU A 318 9.62 -6.80 10.47
C GLU A 318 10.71 -7.87 10.37
N SER A 319 11.51 -7.99 11.43
CA SER A 319 12.48 -9.06 11.66
C SER A 319 12.42 -9.54 13.11
N ILE A 320 13.03 -10.68 13.43
CA ILE A 320 13.12 -11.16 14.80
C ILE A 320 14.39 -10.61 15.45
N ILE A 321 14.22 -9.80 16.49
CA ILE A 321 15.30 -9.20 17.29
C ILE A 321 15.10 -9.65 18.73
N ALA A 322 16.10 -10.34 19.29
CA ALA A 322 16.05 -10.88 20.65
C ALA A 322 14.78 -11.74 20.95
N GLY A 323 14.27 -12.45 19.94
CA GLY A 323 13.08 -13.29 20.05
C GLY A 323 11.75 -12.58 19.81
N GLU A 324 11.75 -11.25 19.59
CA GLU A 324 10.54 -10.47 19.34
C GLU A 324 10.50 -9.92 17.91
N ARG A 325 9.29 -9.77 17.35
CA ARG A 325 9.13 -9.07 16.06
C ARG A 325 9.41 -7.59 16.26
N SER A 326 10.29 -7.05 15.43
CA SER A 326 10.68 -5.65 15.44
C SER A 326 10.63 -5.08 14.02
N GLU A 327 9.82 -4.03 13.84
CA GLU A 327 9.90 -3.19 12.65
C GLU A 327 11.15 -2.31 12.75
N GLY A 328 12.04 -2.35 11.75
CA GLY A 328 13.23 -1.50 11.71
C GLY A 328 14.42 -1.94 12.56
N GLY A 329 14.26 -2.86 13.52
CA GLY A 329 15.33 -3.28 14.43
C GLY A 329 16.57 -3.84 13.73
N TYR A 330 16.39 -4.63 12.66
CA TYR A 330 17.48 -5.09 11.79
C TYR A 330 18.17 -3.92 11.08
N TYR A 331 17.39 -2.98 10.55
CA TYR A 331 17.91 -1.86 9.76
C TYR A 331 18.61 -0.79 10.60
N ALA A 332 18.31 -0.70 11.90
CA ALA A 332 19.00 0.15 12.85
C ALA A 332 20.44 -0.31 13.16
N GLN A 333 20.81 -1.55 12.80
CA GLN A 333 22.17 -2.04 12.96
C GLN A 333 23.07 -1.63 11.79
N ASP A 334 24.37 -1.49 12.09
CA ASP A 334 25.40 -1.37 11.07
C ASP A 334 25.65 -2.71 10.34
N ALA A 335 26.57 -2.71 9.37
CA ALA A 335 26.88 -3.91 8.59
C ALA A 335 27.33 -5.10 9.45
N ALA A 336 28.10 -4.86 10.51
CA ALA A 336 28.62 -5.91 11.39
C ALA A 336 27.53 -6.50 12.28
N GLY A 337 26.59 -5.67 12.76
CA GLY A 337 25.43 -6.09 13.52
C GLY A 337 24.43 -6.88 12.65
N ARG A 338 24.16 -6.41 11.42
CA ARG A 338 23.26 -7.11 10.48
C ARG A 338 23.78 -8.51 10.12
N ALA A 339 25.09 -8.69 10.00
CA ALA A 339 25.69 -10.00 9.72
C ALA A 339 25.44 -11.05 10.84
N GLN A 340 25.03 -10.62 12.03
CA GLN A 340 24.72 -11.48 13.17
C GLN A 340 23.20 -11.72 13.35
N LEU A 341 22.37 -11.08 12.51
CA LEU A 341 20.92 -11.15 12.58
C LEU A 341 20.36 -11.87 11.36
N ALA A 342 19.20 -12.51 11.53
CA ALA A 342 18.43 -12.97 10.39
C ALA A 342 17.84 -11.74 9.66
N PRO A 343 18.04 -11.61 8.34
CA PRO A 343 17.44 -10.51 7.58
C PRO A 343 15.90 -10.65 7.57
N PRO A 344 15.16 -9.53 7.41
CA PRO A 344 13.73 -9.56 7.15
C PRO A 344 13.41 -10.47 5.95
N ALA A 345 12.34 -11.23 6.06
CA ALA A 345 11.96 -12.22 5.06
C ALA A 345 11.61 -11.56 3.72
N VAL A 346 11.87 -12.27 2.62
CA VAL A 346 11.49 -11.83 1.27
C VAL A 346 10.18 -12.52 0.89
N ASP A 347 9.21 -11.76 0.42
CA ASP A 347 8.09 -12.33 -0.33
C ASP A 347 8.60 -12.73 -1.72
N GLY A 348 8.93 -14.01 -1.87
CA GLY A 348 9.47 -14.58 -3.10
C GLY A 348 8.46 -14.66 -4.27
N LYS A 349 7.25 -14.10 -4.15
CA LYS A 349 6.26 -14.09 -5.23
C LYS A 349 6.78 -13.32 -6.44
N VAL A 350 6.87 -14.01 -7.58
CA VAL A 350 7.27 -13.42 -8.85
C VAL A 350 6.04 -12.92 -9.58
N VAL A 351 5.78 -11.61 -9.48
CA VAL A 351 4.69 -10.94 -10.22
C VAL A 351 5.23 -10.41 -11.54
N SER A 352 4.73 -10.93 -12.67
CA SER A 352 5.27 -10.66 -14.01
C SER A 352 5.34 -9.18 -14.36
N GLY A 353 4.29 -8.40 -14.07
CA GLY A 353 4.27 -6.97 -14.35
C GLY A 353 5.32 -6.17 -13.55
N TRP A 354 5.53 -6.53 -12.28
CA TRP A 354 6.50 -5.88 -11.41
C TRP A 354 7.93 -6.25 -11.78
N ASN A 355 8.14 -7.51 -12.15
CA ASN A 355 9.40 -7.98 -12.70
C ASN A 355 9.76 -7.26 -14.00
N GLY A 356 8.78 -6.99 -14.87
CA GLY A 356 8.98 -6.17 -16.07
C GLY A 356 9.47 -4.75 -15.76
N LEU A 357 8.94 -4.12 -14.70
CA LEU A 357 9.43 -2.82 -14.23
C LEU A 357 10.88 -2.90 -13.74
N ALA A 358 11.21 -3.91 -12.94
CA ALA A 358 12.55 -4.11 -12.40
C ALA A 358 13.58 -4.38 -13.50
N ILE A 359 13.30 -5.33 -14.40
CA ILE A 359 14.16 -5.66 -15.55
C ILE A 359 14.36 -4.43 -16.44
N GLY A 360 13.29 -3.68 -16.73
CA GLY A 360 13.37 -2.47 -17.55
C GLY A 360 14.21 -1.36 -16.88
N ALA A 361 14.12 -1.22 -15.55
CA ALA A 361 14.91 -0.25 -14.80
C ALA A 361 16.40 -0.66 -14.73
N LEU A 362 16.69 -1.95 -14.47
CA LEU A 362 18.04 -2.51 -14.49
C LEU A 362 18.70 -2.33 -15.85
N ALA A 363 17.99 -2.64 -16.94
CA ALA A 363 18.51 -2.45 -18.29
C ALA A 363 18.85 -0.98 -18.62
N ARG A 364 18.17 0.00 -18.00
CA ARG A 364 18.50 1.42 -18.15
C ARG A 364 19.65 1.87 -17.26
N ALA A 365 19.87 1.20 -16.13
CA ALA A 365 20.97 1.49 -15.21
C ALA A 365 22.34 1.05 -15.78
N GLY A 366 22.35 0.03 -16.66
CA GLY A 366 23.56 -0.51 -17.28
C GLY A 366 24.21 -1.61 -16.45
#